data_AF-A0A7C7GHD8-F1
#
_entry.id   AF-A0A7C7GHD8-F1
#
_cell.length_a   1.000
_cell.length_b   1.000
_cell.length_c   1.000
_cell.angle_alpha   90.00
_cell.angle_beta   90.00
_cell.angle_gamma   90.00
#
_symmetry.space_group_name_H-M   'P 1'
#
loop_
_entity.id
_entity.type
_entity.pdbx_description
1 polymer ?
#
loop_
_entity_poly.entity_id
_entity_poly.type
_entity_poly.pdbx_seq_one_letter_code
_entity_poly.pdbx_strand_id
1 'polypeptide(L)'
;MGKLDGTKSHQNLKDAFAGESQANRRYLYFARRADIEGFPDVGGLFRDTSEAETGHAFGHLDFLKEVGDPCTGVPIGDTEANLKSAVEGETYEYTQMYPGFAKT
;
A
#
# COMPACT_ATOMS: atom_id res chain seq x y z
N MET A 1 4.31 16.33 -18.38
CA MET A 1 3.03 15.98 -17.74
C MET A 1 2.46 17.23 -17.08
N GLY A 2 1.13 17.38 -17.05
CA GLY A 2 0.48 18.41 -16.21
C GLY A 2 0.71 18.10 -14.73
N LYS A 3 0.50 19.11 -13.85
CA LYS A 3 0.67 18.92 -12.40
C LYS A 3 -0.31 17.84 -11.93
N LEU A 4 0.21 16.72 -11.40
CA LEU A 4 -0.60 15.57 -10.97
C LEU A 4 -1.46 15.94 -9.75
N ASP A 5 -0.93 16.77 -8.86
CA ASP A 5 -1.57 17.18 -7.61
C ASP A 5 -2.96 17.79 -7.82
N GLY A 6 -3.91 17.41 -6.95
CA GLY A 6 -5.31 17.82 -7.02
C GLY A 6 -6.13 17.28 -8.21
N THR A 7 -5.56 16.46 -9.10
CA THR A 7 -6.31 15.92 -10.26
C THR A 7 -7.13 14.68 -9.90
N LYS A 8 -8.12 14.34 -10.75
CA LYS A 8 -8.82 13.04 -10.66
C LYS A 8 -7.86 11.86 -10.81
N SER A 9 -6.83 11.99 -11.64
CA SER A 9 -5.82 10.95 -11.80
C SER A 9 -4.98 10.73 -10.55
N HIS A 10 -4.68 11.79 -9.79
CA HIS A 10 -4.04 11.66 -8.48
C HIS A 10 -4.88 10.80 -7.54
N GLN A 11 -6.18 11.09 -7.40
CA GLN A 11 -7.05 10.27 -6.56
C GLN A 11 -7.15 8.82 -7.07
N ASN A 12 -7.29 8.61 -8.38
CA ASN A 12 -7.33 7.26 -8.96
C ASN A 12 -6.05 6.46 -8.67
N LEU A 13 -4.88 7.09 -8.69
CA LEU A 13 -3.61 6.43 -8.34
C LEU A 13 -3.56 6.06 -6.86
N LYS A 14 -4.06 6.91 -5.96
CA LYS A 14 -4.16 6.59 -4.52
C LYS A 14 -5.08 5.39 -4.30
N ASP A 15 -6.24 5.39 -4.95
CA ASP A 15 -7.23 4.31 -4.84
C ASP A 15 -6.67 3.00 -5.40
N ALA A 16 -5.98 3.05 -6.54
CA ALA A 16 -5.32 1.89 -7.13
C ALA A 16 -4.20 1.36 -6.22
N PHE A 17 -3.31 2.23 -5.71
CA PHE A 17 -2.27 1.83 -4.76
C PHE A 17 -2.86 1.14 -3.50
N ALA A 18 -3.94 1.69 -2.95
CA ALA A 18 -4.64 1.09 -1.83
C ALA A 18 -5.25 -0.27 -2.19
N GLY A 19 -5.82 -0.40 -3.39
CA GLY A 19 -6.39 -1.65 -3.92
C GLY A 19 -5.33 -2.74 -4.07
N GLU A 20 -4.23 -2.45 -4.75
CA GLU A 20 -3.15 -3.42 -4.99
C GLU A 20 -2.43 -3.82 -3.70
N SER A 21 -2.26 -2.88 -2.77
CA SER A 21 -1.73 -3.18 -1.43
C SER A 21 -2.60 -4.17 -0.66
N GLN A 22 -3.94 -4.02 -0.74
CA GLN A 22 -4.88 -4.94 -0.12
C GLN A 22 -4.94 -6.29 -0.87
N ALA A 23 -4.87 -6.27 -2.20
CA ALA A 23 -4.85 -7.47 -3.03
C ALA A 23 -3.65 -8.35 -2.71
N ASN A 24 -2.44 -7.77 -2.68
CA ASN A 24 -1.21 -8.44 -2.29
C ASN A 24 -1.35 -9.19 -0.94
N ARG A 25 -1.79 -8.49 0.12
CA ARG A 25 -1.95 -9.10 1.47
C ARG A 25 -3.01 -10.20 1.48
N ARG A 26 -4.12 -10.01 0.78
CA ARG A 26 -5.18 -11.03 0.66
C ARG A 26 -4.67 -12.27 -0.06
N TYR A 27 -3.94 -12.11 -1.16
CA TYR A 27 -3.44 -13.23 -1.94
C TYR A 27 -2.38 -14.04 -1.19
N LEU A 28 -1.49 -13.41 -0.40
CA LEU A 28 -0.60 -14.16 0.51
C LEU A 28 -1.39 -14.94 1.55
N TYR A 29 -2.46 -14.37 2.10
CA TYR A 29 -3.32 -15.09 3.04
C TYR A 29 -4.04 -16.27 2.36
N PHE A 30 -4.50 -16.11 1.12
CA PHE A 30 -5.12 -17.18 0.34
C PHE A 30 -4.13 -18.28 -0.02
N ALA A 31 -2.89 -17.92 -0.35
CA ALA A 31 -1.81 -18.89 -0.55
C ALA A 31 -1.63 -19.78 0.68
N ARG A 32 -1.57 -19.18 1.88
CA ARG A 32 -1.48 -19.93 3.15
C ARG A 32 -2.67 -20.86 3.35
N ARG A 33 -3.88 -20.43 2.97
CA ARG A 33 -5.09 -21.28 3.04
C ARG A 33 -4.99 -22.47 2.09
N ALA A 34 -4.55 -22.24 0.85
CA ALA A 34 -4.34 -23.29 -0.14
C ALA A 34 -3.28 -24.31 0.32
N ASP A 35 -2.20 -23.86 0.98
CA ASP A 35 -1.20 -24.76 1.56
C ASP A 35 -1.80 -25.69 2.62
N ILE A 36 -2.64 -25.14 3.53
CA ILE A 36 -3.32 -25.91 4.59
C ILE A 36 -4.30 -26.93 4.00
N GLU A 37 -4.95 -26.57 2.90
CA GLU A 37 -5.94 -27.42 2.22
C GLU A 37 -5.29 -28.47 1.30
N GLY A 38 -3.96 -28.44 1.16
CA GLY A 38 -3.21 -29.43 0.37
C GLY A 38 -3.17 -29.12 -1.13
N PHE A 39 -3.32 -27.85 -1.52
CA PHE A 39 -3.28 -27.38 -2.92
C PHE A 39 -2.01 -26.55 -3.19
N PRO A 40 -0.82 -27.17 -3.30
CA PRO A 40 0.44 -26.44 -3.41
C PRO A 40 0.56 -25.59 -4.69
N ASP A 41 0.03 -26.07 -5.82
CA ASP A 41 0.06 -25.33 -7.09
C ASP A 41 -0.81 -24.07 -7.03
N VAL A 42 -1.97 -24.16 -6.37
CA VAL A 42 -2.86 -23.00 -6.12
C VAL A 42 -2.20 -22.03 -5.15
N GLY A 43 -1.53 -22.55 -4.12
CA GLY A 43 -0.71 -21.74 -3.21
C GLY A 43 0.39 -20.99 -3.97
N GLY A 44 1.08 -21.66 -4.88
CA GLY A 44 2.06 -21.06 -5.79
C GLY A 44 1.47 -19.92 -6.61
N LEU A 45 0.36 -20.19 -7.31
CA LEU A 45 -0.34 -19.20 -8.13
C LEU A 45 -0.72 -17.93 -7.35
N PHE A 46 -1.23 -18.08 -6.12
CA PHE A 46 -1.57 -16.93 -5.29
C PHE A 46 -0.34 -16.11 -4.87
N ARG A 47 0.80 -16.76 -4.60
CA ARG A 47 2.05 -16.04 -4.31
C ARG A 47 2.57 -15.29 -5.53
N ASP A 48 2.57 -15.93 -6.70
CA ASP A 48 3.00 -15.29 -7.95
C ASP A 48 2.12 -14.09 -8.29
N THR A 49 0.81 -14.21 -8.10
CA THR A 49 -0.14 -13.10 -8.31
C THR A 49 0.11 -11.99 -7.28
N SER A 50 0.34 -12.33 -6.02
CA SER A 50 0.68 -11.35 -4.98
C SER A 50 1.94 -10.54 -5.33
N GLU A 51 2.96 -11.20 -5.90
CA GLU A 51 4.17 -10.53 -6.36
C GLU A 51 3.91 -9.60 -7.55
N ALA A 52 3.01 -9.96 -8.46
CA ALA A 52 2.56 -9.06 -9.51
C ALA A 52 1.90 -7.79 -8.93
N GLU A 53 1.07 -7.92 -7.89
CA GLU A 53 0.45 -6.76 -7.23
C GLU A 53 1.47 -5.87 -6.51
N THR A 54 2.59 -6.43 -6.03
CA THR A 54 3.73 -5.62 -5.55
C THR A 54 4.24 -4.71 -6.68
N GLY A 55 4.42 -5.28 -7.88
CA GLY A 55 4.84 -4.52 -9.06
C GLY A 55 3.86 -3.42 -9.46
N HIS A 56 2.55 -3.71 -9.45
CA HIS A 56 1.51 -2.72 -9.72
C HIS A 56 1.52 -1.59 -8.68
N ALA A 57 1.55 -1.93 -7.39
CA ALA A 57 1.59 -0.95 -6.31
C ALA A 57 2.82 -0.04 -6.38
N PHE A 58 4.00 -0.60 -6.67
CA PHE A 58 5.23 0.19 -6.85
C PHE A 58 5.16 1.10 -8.07
N GLY A 59 4.60 0.63 -9.18
CA GLY A 59 4.34 1.46 -10.35
C GLY A 59 3.42 2.65 -10.04
N HIS A 60 2.39 2.47 -9.21
CA HIS A 60 1.55 3.58 -8.75
C HIS A 60 2.32 4.55 -7.85
N LEU A 61 3.12 4.06 -6.90
CA LEU A 61 3.97 4.90 -6.05
C LEU A 61 4.99 5.71 -6.84
N ASP A 62 5.51 5.17 -7.94
CA ASP A 62 6.45 5.90 -8.81
C ASP A 62 5.85 7.16 -9.43
N PHE A 63 4.53 7.20 -9.65
CA PHE A 63 3.83 8.43 -10.03
C PHE A 63 3.48 9.29 -8.82
N LEU A 64 3.01 8.67 -7.73
CA LEU A 64 2.58 9.40 -6.52
C LEU A 64 3.74 10.12 -5.82
N LYS A 65 4.98 9.62 -5.89
CA LYS A 65 6.14 10.28 -5.27
C LYS A 65 6.38 11.71 -5.76
N GLU A 66 5.89 12.08 -6.95
CA GLU A 66 5.94 13.46 -7.46
C GLU A 66 5.08 14.44 -6.64
N VAL A 67 4.08 13.93 -5.91
CA VAL A 67 3.10 14.71 -5.14
C VAL A 67 3.07 14.37 -3.65
N GLY A 68 3.80 13.32 -3.24
CA GLY A 68 3.97 12.91 -1.85
C GLY A 68 3.42 11.52 -1.56
N ASP A 69 3.72 11.03 -0.36
CA ASP A 69 3.21 9.77 0.16
C ASP A 69 1.67 9.79 0.21
N PRO A 70 0.98 8.79 -0.36
CA PRO A 70 -0.48 8.79 -0.39
C PRO A 70 -1.14 8.73 1.00
N CYS A 71 -0.42 8.28 2.03
CA CYS A 71 -0.90 8.12 3.40
C CYS A 71 -0.65 9.36 4.27
N THR A 72 0.46 10.08 4.06
CA THR A 72 0.88 11.21 4.93
C THR A 72 0.99 12.55 4.19
N GLY A 73 1.16 12.53 2.87
CA GLY A 73 1.48 13.72 2.06
C GLY A 73 2.94 14.19 2.18
N VAL A 74 3.76 13.53 3.00
CA VAL A 74 5.20 13.82 3.13
C VAL A 74 5.91 13.38 1.83
N PRO A 75 6.95 14.08 1.35
CA PRO A 75 7.69 13.65 0.17
C PRO A 75 8.27 12.23 0.30
N ILE A 76 8.16 11.43 -0.76
CA ILE A 76 8.88 10.16 -0.90
C ILE A 76 10.20 10.46 -1.62
N GLY A 77 11.31 9.93 -1.11
CA GLY A 77 12.62 10.17 -1.70
C GLY A 77 13.74 9.39 -1.04
N ASP A 78 14.73 10.12 -0.52
CA ASP A 78 15.83 9.52 0.21
C ASP A 78 15.36 8.90 1.55
N THR A 79 16.28 8.20 2.21
CA THR A 79 15.98 7.52 3.48
C THR A 79 15.50 8.48 4.57
N GLU A 80 15.99 9.73 4.60
CA GLU A 80 15.57 10.71 5.59
C GLU A 80 14.10 11.13 5.38
N ALA A 81 13.72 11.44 4.14
CA ALA A 81 12.35 11.77 3.78
C ALA A 81 11.39 10.59 4.07
N ASN A 82 11.81 9.37 3.73
CA ASN A 82 11.00 8.16 3.95
C ASN A 82 10.83 7.88 5.45
N LEU A 83 11.87 8.05 6.27
CA LEU A 83 11.79 7.94 7.73
C LEU A 83 10.83 8.99 8.31
N LYS A 84 10.87 10.22 7.80
CA LYS A 84 9.94 11.27 8.24
C LYS A 84 8.49 10.90 7.95
N SER A 85 8.18 10.40 6.75
CA SER A 85 6.83 9.94 6.41
C SER A 85 6.38 8.83 7.36
N ALA A 86 7.22 7.83 7.59
CA ALA A 86 6.91 6.71 8.47
C ALA A 86 6.64 7.16 9.91
N VAL A 87 7.46 8.05 10.47
CA VAL A 87 7.25 8.60 11.82
C VAL A 87 5.92 9.34 11.89
N GLU A 88 5.57 10.14 10.89
CA GLU A 88 4.32 10.89 10.87
C GLU A 88 3.09 9.98 10.82
N GLY A 89 3.11 8.97 9.95
CA GLY A 89 2.08 7.94 9.86
C GLY A 89 1.89 7.20 11.17
N GLU A 90 2.95 6.57 11.68
CA GLU A 90 2.93 5.82 12.94
C GLU A 90 2.48 6.69 14.12
N THR A 91 2.94 7.94 14.20
CA THR A 91 2.54 8.88 15.27
C THR A 91 1.04 9.14 15.25
N TYR A 92 0.47 9.35 14.07
CA TYR A 92 -0.98 9.49 13.93
C TYR A 92 -1.71 8.21 14.36
N GLU A 93 -1.22 7.04 13.93
CA GLU A 93 -1.84 5.76 14.24
C GLU A 93 -1.92 5.51 15.74
N TYR A 94 -0.80 5.62 16.47
CA TYR A 94 -0.77 5.28 17.89
C TYR A 94 -1.33 6.38 18.80
N THR A 95 -1.31 7.66 18.40
CA THR A 95 -1.83 8.75 19.24
C THR A 95 -3.30 9.07 18.99
N GLN A 96 -3.79 8.90 17.75
CA GLN A 96 -5.13 9.32 17.34
C GLN A 96 -5.98 8.14 16.86
N MET A 97 -5.55 7.41 15.83
CA MET A 97 -6.39 6.44 15.13
C MET A 97 -6.78 5.26 16.02
N TYR A 98 -5.79 4.53 16.54
CA TYR A 98 -6.06 3.34 17.36
C TYR A 98 -6.72 3.70 18.71
N PRO A 99 -6.30 4.75 19.44
CA PRO A 99 -7.04 5.20 20.63
C PRO A 99 -8.47 5.64 20.31
N GLY A 100 -8.73 6.21 19.13
CA GLY A 100 -10.06 6.55 18.65
C GLY A 100 -10.93 5.31 18.43
N PHE A 101 -10.39 4.29 17.75
CA PHE A 101 -11.08 3.01 17.52
C PHE A 101 -11.35 2.25 18.81
N ALA A 102 -10.46 2.30 19.81
CA ALA A 102 -10.62 1.56 21.07
C ALA A 102 -11.69 2.15 22.02
N LYS A 103 -12.16 3.39 21.77
CA LYS A 103 -13.14 4.09 22.63
C LYS A 103 -14.60 3.80 22.26
N THR A 104 -14.85 3.03 21.20
CA THR A 104 -16.20 2.62 20.77
C THR A 104 -16.66 1.38 21.50
#